data_AF-A0A357M2N9-F1
#
_entry.id   AF-A0A357M2N9-F1
#
_cell.length_a   1.000
_cell.length_b   1.000
_cell.length_c   1.000
_cell.angle_alpha   90.00
_cell.angle_beta   90.00
_cell.angle_gamma   90.00
#
_symmetry.space_group_name_H-M   'P 1'
#
loop_
_entity.id
_entity.type
_entity.pdbx_description
1 polymer ?
#
loop_
_entity_poly.entity_id
_entity_poly.type
_entity_poly.pdbx_seq_one_letter_code
_entity_poly.pdbx_strand_id
1 'polypeptide(L)'
;MVSGSGQERGELIHKFYEQASGGDSALSYPRVRPETIAGLGELGGPNATEVFAEGIRQALAHRGVVLTSSDRLQQETGYFLDYEDPRVLDAARLLHERYAQG
;
A
#
# COMPACT_ATOMS: atom_id res chain seq x y z
N MET A 1 9.84 -12.01 1.39
CA MET A 1 9.76 -10.99 2.45
C MET A 1 10.49 -9.75 1.95
N VAL A 2 9.87 -8.58 2.03
CA VAL A 2 10.58 -7.32 1.77
C VAL A 2 11.36 -7.00 3.04
N SER A 3 12.67 -7.19 3.02
CA SER A 3 13.55 -6.83 4.12
C SER A 3 13.75 -5.30 4.16
N GLY A 4 14.07 -4.75 5.35
CA GLY A 4 14.30 -3.32 5.57
C GLY A 4 13.24 -2.67 6.46
N SER A 5 13.59 -1.57 7.11
CA SER A 5 12.72 -0.82 8.04
C SER A 5 11.80 0.17 7.31
N GLY A 6 10.67 0.51 7.95
CA GLY A 6 9.82 1.61 7.50
C GLY A 6 10.57 2.94 7.50
N GLN A 7 11.43 3.16 8.49
CA GLN A 7 12.32 4.32 8.59
C GLN A 7 13.22 4.47 7.36
N GLU A 8 13.98 3.42 7.00
CA GLU A 8 14.89 3.45 5.84
C GLU A 8 14.14 3.76 4.54
N ARG A 9 12.96 3.16 4.34
CA ARG A 9 12.12 3.47 3.18
C ARG A 9 11.60 4.90 3.22
N GLY A 10 11.18 5.39 4.37
CA GLY A 10 10.76 6.77 4.57
C GLY A 10 11.85 7.77 4.20
N GLU A 11 13.09 7.51 4.62
CA GLU A 11 14.25 8.35 4.29
C GLU A 11 14.54 8.41 2.79
N LEU A 12 14.40 7.28 2.07
CA LEU A 12 14.58 7.26 0.62
C LEU A 12 13.54 8.15 -0.09
N ILE A 13 12.27 8.06 0.30
CA ILE A 13 11.20 8.86 -0.29
C ILE A 13 11.35 10.34 0.08
N HIS A 14 11.74 10.63 1.33
CA HIS A 14 12.04 11.99 1.76
C HIS A 14 13.15 12.62 0.91
N LYS A 15 14.28 11.92 0.73
CA LYS A 15 15.39 12.38 -0.12
C LYS A 15 14.97 12.59 -1.57
N PHE A 16 14.10 11.74 -2.11
CA PHE A 16 13.57 11.91 -3.46
C PHE A 16 12.86 13.26 -3.63
N TYR A 17 11.94 13.62 -2.73
CA TYR A 17 11.21 14.89 -2.83
C TYR A 17 12.09 16.12 -2.55
N GLU A 18 13.02 16.02 -1.60
CA GLU A 18 14.02 17.08 -1.36
C GLU A 18 14.86 17.36 -2.63
N GLN A 19 15.31 16.30 -3.30
CA GLN A 19 16.09 16.42 -4.54
C GLN A 19 15.23 16.93 -5.71
N ALA A 20 14.02 16.40 -5.89
CA ALA A 20 13.15 16.74 -7.00
C ALA A 20 12.59 18.18 -6.89
N SER A 21 12.34 18.67 -5.67
CA SER A 21 11.88 20.04 -5.44
C SER A 21 12.99 21.08 -5.60
N GLY A 22 14.27 20.68 -5.46
CA GLY A 22 15.39 21.62 -5.40
C GLY A 22 15.27 22.63 -4.25
N GLY A 23 14.51 22.28 -3.20
CA GLY A 23 14.18 23.17 -2.09
C GLY A 23 13.01 24.13 -2.35
N ASP A 24 12.30 23.99 -3.48
CA ASP A 24 11.11 24.79 -3.76
C ASP A 24 9.90 24.35 -2.92
N SER A 25 9.74 25.02 -1.78
CA SER A 25 8.63 24.80 -0.85
C SER A 25 7.25 25.24 -1.37
N ALA A 26 7.17 25.91 -2.53
CA ALA A 26 5.90 26.29 -3.14
C ALA A 26 5.25 25.13 -3.91
N LEU A 27 6.02 24.09 -4.26
CA LEU A 27 5.49 22.89 -4.88
C LEU A 27 4.66 22.08 -3.87
N SER A 28 3.52 21.55 -4.33
CA SER A 28 2.68 20.68 -3.51
C SER A 28 3.12 19.23 -3.64
N TYR A 29 3.85 18.73 -2.65
CA TYR A 29 4.30 17.33 -2.56
C TYR A 29 4.17 16.81 -1.12
N PRO A 30 4.17 15.47 -0.92
CA PRO A 30 4.12 14.88 0.41
C PRO A 30 5.28 15.35 1.29
N ARG A 31 4.96 15.86 2.48
CA ARG A 31 5.96 16.13 3.54
C ARG A 31 6.26 14.83 4.28
N VAL A 32 7.13 14.03 3.68
CA VAL A 32 7.48 12.71 4.22
C VAL A 32 8.19 12.86 5.55
N ARG A 33 7.63 12.23 6.59
CA ARG A 33 8.20 12.10 7.93
C ARG A 33 8.56 10.63 8.15
N PRO A 34 9.83 10.22 7.97
CA PRO A 34 10.23 8.82 8.09
C PRO A 34 9.81 8.19 9.42
N GLU A 35 9.81 8.97 10.50
CA GLU A 35 9.43 8.51 11.84
C GLU A 35 7.94 8.12 11.98
N THR A 36 7.11 8.45 10.98
CA THR A 36 5.70 8.05 10.94
C THR A 36 5.46 6.83 10.03
N ILE A 37 6.53 6.19 9.53
CA ILE A 37 6.45 5.06 8.59
C ILE A 37 7.03 3.82 9.25
N ALA A 38 6.23 2.76 9.32
CA ALA A 38 6.62 1.46 9.87
C ALA A 38 6.00 0.32 9.06
N GLY A 39 6.74 -0.77 8.90
CA GLY A 39 6.22 -2.04 8.42
C GLY A 39 5.42 -2.77 9.51
N LEU A 40 4.51 -3.66 9.09
CA LEU A 40 3.70 -4.45 10.03
C LEU A 40 4.56 -5.25 11.02
N GLY A 41 5.71 -5.77 10.58
CA GLY A 41 6.66 -6.48 11.43
C GLY A 41 7.24 -5.63 12.57
N GLU A 42 7.40 -4.33 12.33
CA GLU A 42 7.89 -3.37 13.32
C GLU A 42 6.79 -2.98 14.32
N LEU A 43 5.53 -2.94 13.86
CA LEU A 43 4.38 -2.55 14.69
C LEU A 43 3.81 -3.70 15.53
N GLY A 44 3.86 -4.94 15.02
CA GLY A 44 3.18 -6.09 15.62
C GLY A 44 4.07 -7.32 15.83
N GLY A 45 5.37 -7.21 15.59
CA GLY A 45 6.32 -8.32 15.70
C GLY A 45 6.45 -9.15 14.41
N PRO A 46 7.38 -10.12 14.36
CA PRO A 46 7.84 -10.77 13.13
C PRO A 46 6.74 -11.44 12.30
N ASN A 47 5.69 -11.94 12.95
CA ASN A 47 4.60 -12.66 12.29
C ASN A 47 3.41 -11.75 11.93
N ALA A 48 3.46 -10.45 12.25
CA ALA A 48 2.33 -9.54 12.08
C ALA A 48 1.83 -9.47 10.63
N THR A 49 2.74 -9.51 9.65
CA THR A 49 2.39 -9.53 8.23
C THR A 49 1.57 -10.78 7.86
N GLU A 50 1.98 -11.94 8.36
CA GLU A 50 1.32 -13.22 8.09
C GLU A 50 -0.04 -13.29 8.76
N VAL A 51 -0.12 -12.86 10.03
CA VAL A 51 -1.36 -12.78 10.80
C VAL A 51 -2.35 -11.81 10.16
N PHE A 52 -1.88 -10.64 9.70
CA PHE A 52 -2.72 -9.67 9.01
C PHE A 52 -3.27 -10.22 7.69
N ALA A 53 -2.42 -10.86 6.87
CA ALA A 53 -2.85 -11.48 5.62
C ALA A 53 -3.84 -12.63 5.82
N GLU A 54 -3.63 -13.45 6.85
CA GLU A 54 -4.57 -14.50 7.25
C GLU A 54 -5.91 -13.91 7.73
N GLY A 55 -5.88 -12.85 8.55
CA GLY A 55 -7.07 -12.16 9.01
C GLY A 55 -7.92 -11.62 7.86
N ILE A 56 -7.31 -11.07 6.80
CA ILE A 56 -8.01 -10.65 5.58
C ILE A 56 -8.68 -11.85 4.91
N ARG A 57 -7.94 -12.96 4.71
CA ARG A 57 -8.47 -14.17 4.06
C ARG A 57 -9.67 -14.73 4.83
N GLN A 58 -9.59 -14.76 6.16
CA GLN A 58 -10.70 -15.18 7.01
C GLN A 58 -11.89 -14.23 6.88
N ALA A 59 -11.69 -12.91 7.00
CA ALA A 59 -12.78 -11.95 6.89
C ALA A 59 -13.53 -12.04 5.55
N LEU A 60 -12.81 -12.30 4.46
CA LEU A 60 -13.39 -12.53 3.14
C LEU A 60 -14.17 -13.85 3.07
N ALA A 61 -13.61 -14.93 3.60
CA ALA A 61 -14.30 -16.23 3.67
C ALA A 61 -15.60 -16.15 4.48
N HIS A 62 -15.61 -15.44 5.61
CA HIS A 62 -16.82 -15.20 6.42
C HIS A 62 -17.90 -14.42 5.67
N ARG A 63 -17.53 -13.65 4.64
CA ARG A 63 -18.46 -12.93 3.75
C ARG A 63 -18.87 -13.74 2.53
N GLY A 64 -18.45 -15.00 2.43
CA GLY A 64 -18.71 -15.87 1.28
C GLY A 64 -17.90 -15.52 0.03
N VAL A 65 -16.83 -14.72 0.17
CA VAL A 65 -15.96 -14.36 -0.95
C VAL A 65 -14.97 -15.49 -1.21
N VAL A 66 -14.93 -15.98 -2.45
CA VAL A 66 -13.94 -16.94 -2.92
C VAL A 66 -12.78 -16.20 -3.55
N LEU A 67 -11.58 -16.40 -3.03
CA LEU A 67 -10.36 -15.84 -3.59
C LEU A 67 -9.83 -16.71 -4.74
N THR A 68 -9.60 -16.09 -5.89
CA THR A 68 -8.92 -16.71 -7.03
C THR A 68 -7.50 -16.18 -7.11
N SER A 69 -6.51 -17.04 -7.38
CA SER A 69 -5.14 -16.59 -7.60
C SER A 69 -5.05 -15.73 -8.86
N SER A 70 -4.11 -14.78 -8.88
CA SER A 70 -3.85 -13.92 -10.04
C SER A 70 -3.58 -14.74 -11.30
N ASP A 71 -2.78 -15.79 -11.19
CA ASP A 71 -2.36 -16.61 -12.33
C ASP A 71 -3.55 -17.33 -12.95
N ARG A 72 -4.45 -17.85 -12.11
CA ARG A 72 -5.66 -18.53 -12.56
C ARG A 72 -6.64 -17.55 -13.19
N LEU A 73 -6.81 -16.37 -12.60
CA LEU A 73 -7.68 -15.33 -13.14
C LEU A 73 -7.19 -14.89 -14.53
N GLN A 74 -5.89 -14.72 -14.71
CA GLN A 74 -5.29 -14.38 -16.00
C GLN A 74 -5.48 -15.50 -17.01
N GLN A 75 -5.29 -16.76 -16.63
CA GLN A 75 -5.50 -17.91 -17.53
C GLN A 75 -6.96 -18.03 -17.99
N GLU A 76 -7.93 -17.81 -17.09
CA GLU A 76 -9.35 -17.99 -17.38
C GLU A 76 -9.98 -16.80 -18.14
N THR A 77 -9.46 -15.59 -17.96
CA THR A 77 -10.12 -14.37 -18.44
C THR A 77 -9.23 -13.45 -19.28
N GLY A 78 -7.91 -13.70 -19.32
CA GLY A 78 -6.92 -12.77 -19.87
C GLY A 78 -6.70 -11.51 -19.02
N TYR A 79 -7.44 -11.36 -17.92
CA TYR A 79 -7.35 -10.20 -17.05
C TYR A 79 -6.07 -10.21 -16.20
N PHE A 80 -5.36 -9.09 -16.17
CA PHE A 80 -4.21 -8.85 -15.31
C PHE A 80 -4.45 -7.57 -14.50
N LEU A 81 -4.26 -7.65 -13.19
CA LEU A 81 -4.39 -6.49 -12.30
C LEU A 81 -3.09 -5.69 -12.33
N ASP A 82 -3.14 -4.49 -12.89
CA ASP A 82 -2.10 -3.49 -12.75
C ASP A 82 -2.65 -2.24 -12.05
N TYR A 83 -1.78 -1.25 -11.84
CA TYR A 83 -2.15 -0.02 -11.15
C TYR A 83 -3.10 0.89 -11.96
N GLU A 84 -3.11 0.72 -13.29
CA GLU A 84 -3.96 1.49 -14.21
C GLU A 84 -5.36 0.88 -14.35
N ASP A 85 -5.63 -0.28 -13.72
CA ASP A 85 -6.97 -0.87 -13.69
C ASP A 85 -7.98 0.12 -13.09
N PRO A 86 -9.12 0.39 -13.78
CA PRO A 86 -10.11 1.35 -13.31
C PRO A 86 -10.62 1.09 -11.89
N ARG A 87 -10.71 -0.18 -11.45
CA ARG A 87 -11.16 -0.52 -10.10
C ARG A 87 -10.11 -0.18 -9.04
N VAL A 88 -8.82 -0.26 -9.37
CA VAL A 88 -7.73 0.17 -8.48
C VAL A 88 -7.78 1.68 -8.31
N LEU A 89 -7.94 2.41 -9.42
CA LEU A 89 -8.05 3.86 -9.41
C LEU A 89 -9.32 4.34 -8.66
N ASP A 90 -10.45 3.65 -8.82
CA ASP A 90 -11.68 3.95 -8.07
C ASP A 90 -11.55 3.65 -6.58
N ALA A 91 -10.92 2.53 -6.20
CA ALA A 91 -10.64 2.23 -4.80
C ALA A 91 -9.70 3.26 -4.16
N ALA A 92 -8.66 3.68 -4.87
CA ALA A 92 -7.75 4.74 -4.44
C ALA A 92 -8.49 6.08 -4.25
N ARG A 93 -9.41 6.42 -5.16
CA ARG A 93 -10.26 7.61 -5.04
C ARG A 93 -11.15 7.56 -3.81
N LEU A 94 -11.85 6.44 -3.57
CA LEU A 94 -12.70 6.26 -2.39
C LEU A 94 -11.92 6.42 -1.07
N LEU A 95 -10.71 5.87 -1.00
CA LEU A 95 -9.84 6.05 0.17
C LEU A 95 -9.43 7.51 0.32
N HIS A 96 -9.02 8.17 -0.76
CA HIS A 96 -8.65 9.58 -0.73
C HIS A 96 -9.80 10.46 -0.22
N GLU A 97 -11.00 10.32 -0.78
CA GLU A 97 -12.20 11.06 -0.36
C GLU A 97 -12.51 10.84 1.13
N ARG A 98 -12.38 9.60 1.61
CA ARG A 98 -12.64 9.25 3.01
C ARG A 98 -11.66 9.91 3.99
N TYR A 99 -10.38 10.00 3.63
CA TYR A 99 -9.33 10.48 4.53
C TYR A 99 -8.94 11.95 4.30
N ALA A 100 -9.33 12.56 3.18
CA ALA A 100 -9.11 13.99 2.90
C ALA A 100 -10.12 14.91 3.62
N GLN A 101 -11.20 14.37 4.20
CA GLN A 101 -12.19 15.12 4.99
C GLN A 101 -11.95 15.04 6.51
N GLY A 102 -10.82 14.46 6.95
CA GLY A 102 -10.46 14.26 8.36
C GLY A 102 -9.34 15.18 8.83
#